data_AF-A0A3D0MBB0-F1
#
_entry.id   AF-A0A3D0MBB0-F1
#
_cell.length_a   1.000
_cell.length_b   1.000
_cell.length_c   1.000
_cell.angle_alpha   90.00
_cell.angle_beta   90.00
_cell.angle_gamma   90.00
#
_symmetry.space_group_name_H-M   'P 1'
#
loop_
_entity.id
_entity.type
_entity.pdbx_description
1 polymer ?
#
loop_
_entity_poly.entity_id
_entity_poly.type
_entity_poly.pdbx_seq_one_letter_code
_entity_poly.pdbx_strand_id
1 'polypeptide(L)'
;MRIPRLSEAYCGKSRPGHFDGVATIVTKLFNLVAPAKAYFGLKDFQQFRIIQQLVEDLDFDLELRGIPTKREASGLAMSSRNNFLTADQRKIAAGLYATLKSTVEQILAGNREFRQLESGAAQALSQFGIRPDYLAICNAETLALATASDSKLVLLAAGFVDSIRLIDNLTVEL
;
A
#
# COMPACT_ATOMS: atom_id res chain seq x y z
N MET A 1 -10.70 -9.96 16.75
CA MET A 1 -10.45 -8.53 16.98
C MET A 1 -10.68 -7.81 15.68
N ARG A 2 -11.39 -6.68 15.68
CA ARG A 2 -11.76 -5.94 14.47
C ARG A 2 -11.13 -4.56 14.55
N ILE A 3 -10.47 -4.11 13.48
CA ILE A 3 -9.88 -2.76 13.38
C ILE A 3 -10.65 -1.99 12.30
N PRO A 4 -11.88 -1.50 12.60
CA PRO A 4 -12.93 -1.32 11.60
C PRO A 4 -12.59 -0.31 10.50
N ARG A 5 -11.93 0.81 10.86
CA ARG A 5 -11.62 1.88 9.89
C ARG A 5 -10.52 1.48 8.91
N LEU A 6 -9.50 0.76 9.37
CA LEU A 6 -8.36 0.36 8.55
C LEU A 6 -8.63 -0.94 7.79
N SER A 7 -9.44 -1.86 8.34
CA SER A 7 -9.67 -3.17 7.72
C SER A 7 -10.71 -3.16 6.59
N GLU A 8 -11.55 -2.13 6.50
CA GLU A 8 -12.64 -2.04 5.51
C GLU A 8 -12.33 -1.12 4.31
N ALA A 9 -11.23 -0.35 4.39
CA ALA A 9 -10.80 0.55 3.31
C ALA A 9 -9.89 -0.14 2.27
N TYR A 10 -9.77 0.43 1.07
CA TYR A 10 -8.79 0.06 0.03
C TYR A 10 -8.69 -1.45 -0.24
N CYS A 11 -7.55 -2.11 0.05
CA CYS A 11 -7.41 -3.56 -0.15
C CYS A 11 -8.43 -4.37 0.66
N GLY A 12 -8.90 -3.85 1.80
CA GLY A 12 -9.93 -4.45 2.63
C GLY A 12 -11.31 -4.45 1.97
N LYS A 13 -11.63 -3.40 1.21
CA LYS A 13 -12.86 -3.32 0.42
C LYS A 13 -12.92 -4.42 -0.64
N SER A 14 -11.80 -4.68 -1.31
CA SER A 14 -11.70 -5.75 -2.31
C SER A 14 -11.51 -7.15 -1.67
N ARG A 15 -11.31 -7.25 -0.35
CA ARG A 15 -11.02 -8.51 0.37
C ARG A 15 -11.68 -8.54 1.77
N PRO A 16 -13.02 -8.65 1.86
CA PRO A 16 -13.73 -8.67 3.14
C PRO A 16 -13.18 -9.74 4.11
N GLY A 17 -12.96 -9.37 5.37
CA GLY A 17 -12.44 -10.26 6.42
C GLY A 17 -10.95 -10.61 6.33
N HIS A 18 -10.24 -10.19 5.27
CA HIS A 18 -8.82 -10.50 5.09
C HIS A 18 -7.95 -9.98 6.24
N PHE A 19 -8.11 -8.71 6.61
CA PHE A 19 -7.31 -8.09 7.65
C PHE A 19 -7.66 -8.57 9.06
N ASP A 20 -8.90 -9.00 9.29
CA ASP A 20 -9.27 -9.64 10.56
C ASP A 20 -8.53 -10.98 10.72
N GLY A 21 -8.40 -11.73 9.62
CA GLY A 21 -7.58 -12.94 9.57
C GLY A 21 -6.09 -12.66 9.82
N VAL A 22 -5.54 -11.60 9.20
CA VAL A 22 -4.14 -11.18 9.42
C VAL A 22 -3.90 -10.77 10.87
N ALA A 23 -4.74 -9.90 11.43
CA ALA A 23 -4.62 -9.47 12.83
C ALA A 23 -4.69 -10.68 13.77
N THR A 24 -5.61 -11.62 13.51
CA THR A 24 -5.75 -12.84 14.32
C THR A 24 -4.50 -13.71 14.28
N ILE A 25 -3.96 -14.01 13.10
CA ILE A 25 -2.78 -14.88 13.01
C ILE A 25 -1.52 -14.20 13.56
N VAL A 26 -1.34 -12.90 13.33
CA VAL A 26 -0.20 -12.14 13.86
C VAL A 26 -0.25 -12.10 15.40
N THR A 27 -1.43 -11.84 15.98
CA THR A 27 -1.62 -11.89 17.44
C THR A 27 -1.24 -13.26 18.01
N LYS A 28 -1.69 -14.35 17.37
CA LYS A 28 -1.33 -15.72 17.78
C LYS A 28 0.17 -15.95 17.72
N LEU A 29 0.83 -15.49 16.66
CA LEU A 29 2.28 -15.65 16.49
C LEU A 29 3.07 -14.83 17.52
N PHE A 30 2.68 -13.58 17.79
CA PHE A 30 3.33 -12.77 18.82
C PHE A 30 3.21 -13.39 20.22
N ASN A 31 2.04 -13.93 20.57
CA ASN A 31 1.85 -14.63 21.85
C ASN A 31 2.67 -15.93 21.96
N LEU A 32 2.83 -16.67 20.86
CA LEU A 32 3.58 -17.94 20.87
C LEU A 32 5.09 -17.74 20.85
N VAL A 33 5.58 -16.74 20.11
CA VAL A 33 7.01 -16.51 19.89
C VAL A 33 7.60 -15.51 20.89
N ALA A 34 6.78 -14.58 21.41
CA ALA A 34 7.21 -13.44 22.23
C ALA A 34 8.46 -12.72 21.67
N PRO A 35 8.41 -12.24 20.40
CA PRO A 35 9.59 -11.69 19.77
C PRO A 35 9.91 -10.30 20.32
N ALA A 36 11.19 -10.01 20.55
CA ALA A 36 11.62 -8.64 20.86
C ALA A 36 11.45 -7.68 19.66
N LYS A 37 11.48 -8.21 18.43
CA LYS A 37 11.35 -7.43 17.18
C LYS A 37 10.57 -8.19 16.13
N ALA A 38 9.74 -7.49 15.36
CA ALA A 38 9.00 -8.04 14.23
C ALA A 38 9.19 -7.18 12.98
N TYR A 39 9.37 -7.81 11.82
CA TYR A 39 9.70 -7.14 10.56
C TYR A 39 8.63 -7.41 9.51
N PHE A 40 8.12 -6.35 8.89
CA PHE A 40 7.10 -6.45 7.84
C PHE A 40 7.44 -5.56 6.65
N GLY A 41 7.20 -6.05 5.44
CA GLY A 41 7.46 -5.30 4.22
C GLY A 41 6.47 -4.14 4.03
N LEU A 42 6.98 -2.95 3.70
CA LEU A 42 6.17 -1.75 3.48
C LEU A 42 5.39 -1.76 2.17
N LYS A 43 5.63 -2.74 1.28
CA LYS A 43 4.82 -2.95 0.08
C LYS A 43 3.34 -3.16 0.42
N ASP A 44 3.07 -3.87 1.52
CA ASP A 44 1.74 -4.08 2.06
C ASP A 44 1.46 -3.05 3.16
N PHE A 45 1.51 -1.75 2.80
CA PHE A 45 1.48 -0.63 3.76
C PHE A 45 0.26 -0.65 4.69
N GLN A 46 -0.92 -0.97 4.16
CA GLN A 46 -2.13 -1.10 4.96
C GLN A 46 -2.02 -2.21 6.01
N GLN A 47 -1.40 -3.34 5.65
CA GLN A 47 -1.13 -4.42 6.60
C GLN A 47 -0.16 -3.95 7.70
N PHE A 48 0.91 -3.25 7.32
CA PHE A 48 1.87 -2.70 8.28
C PHE A 48 1.19 -1.77 9.29
N ARG A 49 0.35 -0.82 8.83
CA ARG A 49 -0.39 0.09 9.71
C ARG A 49 -1.38 -0.64 10.62
N ILE A 50 -2.04 -1.68 10.12
CA ILE A 50 -2.96 -2.52 10.91
C ILE A 50 -2.19 -3.26 12.01
N ILE A 51 -1.02 -3.82 11.70
CA ILE A 51 -0.18 -4.51 12.69
C ILE A 51 0.42 -3.52 13.68
N GLN A 52 0.76 -2.32 13.24
CA GLN A 52 1.22 -1.26 14.13
C GLN A 52 0.13 -0.87 15.13
N GLN A 53 -1.09 -0.61 14.67
CA GLN A 53 -2.23 -0.34 15.55
C GLN A 53 -2.50 -1.51 16.50
N LEU A 54 -2.38 -2.76 16.02
CA LEU A 54 -2.53 -3.95 16.85
C LEU A 54 -1.48 -4.02 17.97
N VAL A 55 -0.22 -3.68 17.68
CA VAL A 55 0.86 -3.66 18.66
C VAL A 55 0.60 -2.60 19.74
N GLU A 56 0.17 -1.42 19.31
CA GLU A 56 -0.18 -0.29 20.20
C GLU A 56 -1.43 -0.60 21.05
N ASP A 57 -2.52 -1.09 20.44
CA ASP A 57 -3.81 -1.32 21.11
C ASP A 57 -3.77 -2.47 22.13
N LEU A 58 -2.85 -3.43 21.96
CA LEU A 58 -2.73 -4.61 22.82
C LEU A 58 -1.49 -4.59 23.72
N ASP A 59 -0.80 -3.45 23.78
CA ASP A 59 0.39 -3.25 24.60
C ASP A 59 1.45 -4.35 24.37
N PHE A 60 1.64 -4.78 23.11
CA PHE A 60 2.67 -5.76 22.79
C PHE A 60 4.06 -5.17 23.02
N ASP A 61 4.84 -5.78 23.92
CA ASP A 61 6.23 -5.41 24.19
C ASP A 61 7.18 -5.93 23.10
N LEU A 62 7.08 -5.34 21.90
CA LEU A 62 7.95 -5.64 20.77
C LEU A 62 8.22 -4.41 19.91
N GLU A 63 9.37 -4.39 19.26
CA GLU A 63 9.70 -3.37 18.27
C GLU A 63 9.21 -3.79 16.87
N LEU A 64 8.22 -3.06 16.32
CA LEU A 64 7.75 -3.29 14.96
C LEU A 64 8.57 -2.47 13.95
N ARG A 65 9.15 -3.14 12.94
CA ARG A 65 10.00 -2.51 11.91
C ARG A 65 9.47 -2.71 10.50
N GLY A 66 9.28 -1.60 9.79
CA GLY A 66 8.95 -1.59 8.37
C GLY A 66 10.20 -1.78 7.50
N ILE A 67 10.16 -2.74 6.58
CA ILE A 67 11.23 -2.99 5.60
C ILE A 67 10.85 -2.34 4.27
N PRO A 68 11.69 -1.46 3.69
CA PRO A 68 11.41 -0.83 2.40
C PRO A 68 11.12 -1.84 1.28
N THR A 69 10.20 -1.46 0.40
CA THR A 69 9.84 -2.27 -0.77
C THR A 69 11.06 -2.47 -1.68
N LYS A 70 11.49 -3.72 -1.84
CA LYS A 70 12.50 -4.08 -2.83
C LYS A 70 11.90 -4.01 -4.24
N ARG A 71 12.64 -3.43 -5.18
CA ARG A 71 12.18 -3.19 -6.55
C ARG A 71 13.12 -3.84 -7.56
N GLU A 72 12.57 -4.25 -8.68
CA GLU A 72 13.34 -4.61 -9.87
C GLU A 72 13.97 -3.35 -10.50
N ALA A 73 14.91 -3.52 -11.44
CA ALA A 73 15.55 -2.39 -12.13
C ALA A 73 14.53 -1.50 -12.88
N SER A 74 13.39 -2.09 -13.30
CA SER A 74 12.26 -1.38 -13.91
C SER A 74 11.45 -0.53 -12.92
N GLY A 75 11.70 -0.65 -11.61
CA GLY A 75 10.92 -0.03 -10.54
C GLY A 75 9.74 -0.86 -10.05
N LEU A 76 9.40 -1.97 -10.72
CA LEU A 76 8.34 -2.89 -10.30
C LEU A 76 8.63 -3.43 -8.90
N ALA A 77 7.67 -3.27 -7.98
CA ALA A 77 7.76 -3.83 -6.64
C ALA A 77 7.86 -5.36 -6.71
N MET A 78 8.87 -5.94 -6.05
CA MET A 78 9.07 -7.39 -6.06
C MET A 78 7.90 -8.08 -5.34
N SER A 79 7.33 -9.09 -6.01
CA SER A 79 6.26 -9.92 -5.45
C SER A 79 6.35 -11.32 -6.02
N SER A 80 5.96 -12.33 -5.24
CA SER A 80 5.76 -13.69 -5.75
C SER A 80 4.80 -13.74 -6.94
N ARG A 81 3.86 -12.79 -7.02
CA ARG A 81 2.93 -12.65 -8.16
C ARG A 81 3.63 -12.28 -9.47
N ASN A 82 4.82 -11.69 -9.43
CA ASN A 82 5.56 -11.32 -10.64
C ASN A 82 5.98 -12.56 -11.45
N ASN A 83 5.99 -13.76 -10.83
CA ASN A 83 6.27 -15.01 -11.51
C ASN A 83 5.16 -15.41 -12.50
N PHE A 84 3.95 -14.88 -12.34
CA PHE A 84 2.84 -15.13 -13.28
C PHE A 84 2.83 -14.14 -14.44
N LEU A 85 3.64 -13.08 -14.40
CA LEU A 85 3.73 -12.09 -15.46
C LEU A 85 4.69 -12.57 -16.56
N THR A 86 4.25 -12.48 -17.81
CA THR A 86 5.13 -12.57 -18.98
C THR A 86 6.10 -11.38 -19.02
N ALA A 87 7.14 -11.45 -19.86
CA ALA A 87 8.11 -10.36 -20.01
C ALA A 87 7.45 -9.02 -20.40
N ASP A 88 6.45 -9.04 -21.27
CA ASP A 88 5.75 -7.82 -21.69
C ASP A 88 4.77 -7.32 -20.61
N GLN A 89 4.08 -8.23 -19.92
CA GLN A 89 3.25 -7.87 -18.76
C GLN A 89 4.08 -7.26 -17.63
N ARG A 90 5.35 -7.68 -17.44
CA ARG A 90 6.25 -7.05 -16.47
C ARG A 90 6.61 -5.61 -16.85
N LYS A 91 6.78 -5.31 -18.14
CA LYS A 91 6.99 -3.94 -18.61
C LYS A 91 5.76 -3.07 -18.35
N ILE A 92 4.57 -3.60 -18.65
CA ILE A 92 3.29 -2.94 -18.33
C ILE A 92 3.19 -2.69 -16.83
N ALA A 93 3.46 -3.70 -16.00
CA ALA A 93 3.38 -3.64 -14.54
C ALA A 93 4.26 -2.54 -13.92
N ALA A 94 5.41 -2.24 -14.53
CA ALA A 94 6.28 -1.14 -14.08
C ALA A 94 5.60 0.25 -14.19
N GLY A 95 4.59 0.38 -15.05
CA GLY A 95 3.75 1.58 -15.16
C GLY A 95 3.04 1.96 -13.85
N LEU A 96 2.79 0.99 -12.95
CA LEU A 96 2.21 1.27 -11.63
C LEU A 96 3.13 2.17 -10.80
N TYR A 97 4.41 1.82 -10.73
CA TYR A 97 5.40 2.60 -10.00
C TYR A 97 5.69 3.95 -10.67
N ALA A 98 5.80 3.97 -12.01
CA ALA A 98 6.00 5.20 -12.76
C ALA A 98 4.87 6.22 -12.51
N THR A 99 3.62 5.74 -12.49
CA THR A 99 2.45 6.57 -12.20
C THR A 99 2.46 7.11 -10.78
N LEU A 100 2.78 6.27 -9.79
CA LEU A 100 2.94 6.72 -8.40
C LEU A 100 4.02 7.80 -8.28
N LYS A 101 5.19 7.60 -8.91
CA LYS A 101 6.30 8.57 -8.88
C LYS A 101 5.90 9.91 -9.49
N SER A 102 5.25 9.91 -10.66
CA SER A 102 4.77 11.14 -11.30
C SER A 102 3.72 11.86 -10.46
N THR A 103 2.85 11.13 -9.76
CA THR A 103 1.88 11.73 -8.84
C THR A 103 2.57 12.36 -7.63
N VAL A 104 3.59 11.69 -7.06
CA VAL A 104 4.42 12.26 -5.98
C VAL A 104 5.12 13.54 -6.43
N GLU A 105 5.68 13.57 -7.64
CA GLU A 105 6.36 14.76 -8.18
C GLU A 105 5.40 15.96 -8.27
N GLN A 106 4.15 15.74 -8.69
CA GLN A 106 3.13 16.80 -8.72
C GLN A 106 2.75 17.31 -7.32
N ILE A 107 2.69 16.41 -6.33
CA ILE A 107 2.46 16.78 -4.93
C ILE A 107 3.62 17.61 -4.40
N LEU A 108 4.86 17.19 -4.65
CA LEU A 108 6.06 17.94 -4.26
C LEU A 108 6.15 19.30 -4.95
N ALA A 109 5.63 19.44 -6.17
CA ALA A 109 5.51 20.71 -6.89
C ALA A 109 4.40 21.63 -6.34
N GLY A 110 3.68 21.23 -5.30
CA GLY A 110 2.67 22.05 -4.62
C GLY A 110 1.23 21.74 -5.00
N ASN A 111 0.96 20.74 -5.86
CA ASN A 111 -0.42 20.34 -6.15
C ASN A 111 -1.05 19.70 -4.90
N ARG A 112 -2.20 20.24 -4.47
CA ARG A 112 -2.98 19.75 -3.32
C ARG A 112 -4.37 19.25 -3.73
N GLU A 113 -4.69 19.24 -5.02
CA GLU A 113 -5.93 18.71 -5.58
C GLU A 113 -5.89 17.17 -5.65
N PHE A 114 -5.79 16.53 -4.49
CA PHE A 114 -5.52 15.10 -4.38
C PHE A 114 -6.53 14.22 -5.14
N ARG A 115 -7.82 14.56 -5.13
CA ARG A 115 -8.85 13.80 -5.86
C ARG A 115 -8.68 13.91 -7.38
N GLN A 116 -8.22 15.06 -7.88
CA GLN A 116 -7.91 15.24 -9.30
C GLN A 116 -6.66 14.46 -9.69
N LEU A 117 -5.63 14.50 -8.85
CA LEU A 117 -4.40 13.71 -9.01
C LEU A 117 -4.70 12.21 -9.08
N GLU A 118 -5.59 11.72 -8.21
CA GLU A 118 -6.01 10.32 -8.22
C GLU A 118 -6.70 9.91 -9.53
N SER A 119 -7.61 10.76 -10.02
CA SER A 119 -8.31 10.51 -11.27
C SER A 119 -7.35 10.50 -12.47
N GLY A 120 -6.44 11.48 -12.53
CA GLY A 120 -5.43 11.54 -13.59
C GLY A 120 -4.48 10.34 -13.55
N ALA A 121 -4.06 9.93 -12.34
CA ALA A 121 -3.21 8.76 -12.16
C ALA A 121 -3.93 7.45 -12.54
N ALA A 122 -5.22 7.29 -12.22
CA ALA A 122 -6.01 6.15 -12.67
C ALA A 122 -6.13 6.08 -14.21
N GLN A 123 -6.26 7.24 -14.88
CA GLN A 123 -6.25 7.33 -16.33
C GLN A 123 -4.88 6.95 -16.91
N ALA A 124 -3.80 7.43 -16.31
CA ALA A 124 -2.43 7.08 -16.72
C ALA A 124 -2.17 5.57 -16.62
N LEU A 125 -2.59 4.93 -15.53
CA LEU A 125 -2.53 3.46 -15.39
C LEU A 125 -3.24 2.74 -16.54
N SER A 126 -4.43 3.23 -16.91
CA SER A 126 -5.20 2.64 -18.02
C SER A 126 -4.47 2.77 -19.35
N GLN A 127 -3.75 3.88 -19.59
CA GLN A 127 -2.91 4.07 -20.79
C GLN A 127 -1.70 3.12 -20.82
N PHE A 128 -1.16 2.73 -19.67
CA PHE A 128 -0.13 1.68 -19.58
C PHE A 128 -0.68 0.27 -19.87
N GLY A 129 -2.00 0.08 -19.95
CA GLY A 129 -2.62 -1.24 -20.03
C GLY A 129 -2.89 -1.88 -18.66
N ILE A 130 -2.84 -1.10 -17.58
CA ILE A 130 -3.20 -1.55 -16.23
C ILE A 130 -4.64 -1.13 -15.95
N ARG A 131 -5.53 -2.08 -15.68
CA ARG A 131 -6.89 -1.76 -15.23
C ARG A 131 -6.86 -1.35 -13.75
N PRO A 132 -7.19 -0.10 -13.38
CA PRO A 132 -7.14 0.33 -11.98
C PRO A 132 -8.15 -0.42 -11.11
N ASP A 133 -7.76 -0.78 -9.88
CA ASP A 133 -8.66 -1.21 -8.81
C ASP A 133 -8.96 -0.01 -7.90
N TYR A 134 -7.90 0.61 -7.38
CA TYR A 134 -7.99 1.89 -6.70
C TYR A 134 -6.66 2.63 -6.80
N LEU A 135 -6.73 3.95 -6.66
CA LEU A 135 -5.59 4.80 -6.33
C LEU A 135 -6.07 5.83 -5.32
N ALA A 136 -5.39 5.90 -4.18
CA ALA A 136 -5.79 6.76 -3.07
C ALA A 136 -4.58 7.44 -2.43
N ILE A 137 -4.68 8.74 -2.26
CA ILE A 137 -3.79 9.61 -1.50
C ILE A 137 -4.40 9.76 -0.11
N CYS A 138 -3.66 9.27 0.87
CA CYS A 138 -4.10 9.14 2.25
C CYS A 138 -3.10 9.80 3.18
N ASN A 139 -3.54 10.18 4.38
CA ASN A 139 -2.62 10.47 5.47
C ASN A 139 -1.84 9.18 5.82
N ALA A 140 -0.51 9.26 5.91
CA ALA A 140 0.36 8.11 6.07
C ALA A 140 0.18 7.37 7.41
N GLU A 141 -0.31 8.07 8.44
CA GLU A 141 -0.49 7.52 9.77
C GLU A 141 -1.89 6.91 9.93
N THR A 142 -2.92 7.65 9.53
CA THR A 142 -4.31 7.24 9.77
C THR A 142 -4.95 6.46 8.62
N LEU A 143 -4.35 6.48 7.43
CA LEU A 143 -4.93 6.01 6.16
C LEU A 143 -6.30 6.62 5.81
N ALA A 144 -6.71 7.68 6.51
CA ALA A 144 -7.84 8.50 6.10
C ALA A 144 -7.51 9.23 4.78
N LEU A 145 -8.54 9.59 4.02
CA LEU A 145 -8.36 10.39 2.82
C LEU A 145 -7.60 11.67 3.15
N ALA A 146 -6.53 11.93 2.40
CA ALA A 146 -5.70 13.10 2.62
C ALA A 146 -6.48 14.40 2.34
N THR A 147 -6.14 15.41 3.12
CA THR A 147 -6.61 16.81 3.06
C THR A 147 -5.42 17.73 2.78
N ALA A 148 -5.66 18.92 2.27
CA ALA A 148 -4.58 19.86 1.91
C ALA A 148 -3.66 20.25 3.09
N SER A 149 -4.09 20.03 4.35
CA SER A 149 -3.30 20.26 5.56
C SER A 149 -2.38 19.11 5.96
N ASP A 150 -2.51 17.93 5.34
CA ASP A 150 -1.67 16.77 5.66
C ASP A 150 -0.26 16.94 5.08
N SER A 151 0.77 16.77 5.91
CA SER A 151 2.18 16.81 5.50
C SER A 151 2.78 15.43 5.24
N LYS A 152 2.29 14.39 5.92
CA LYS A 152 2.73 13.00 5.74
C LYS A 152 1.68 12.22 4.97
N LEU A 153 2.00 11.88 3.73
CA LEU A 153 1.07 11.25 2.81
C LEU A 153 1.57 9.88 2.38
N VAL A 154 0.62 9.02 2.01
CA VAL A 154 0.88 7.77 1.32
C VAL A 154 -0.05 7.65 0.12
N LEU A 155 0.54 7.36 -1.04
CA LEU A 155 -0.17 7.02 -2.25
C LEU A 155 -0.25 5.50 -2.32
N LEU A 156 -1.46 4.97 -2.22
CA LEU A 156 -1.74 3.55 -2.32
C LEU A 156 -2.34 3.28 -3.70
N ALA A 157 -1.78 2.32 -4.44
CA ALA A 157 -2.34 1.91 -5.73
C ALA A 157 -2.49 0.40 -5.82
N ALA A 158 -3.58 -0.03 -6.45
CA ALA A 158 -3.81 -1.40 -6.87
C ALA A 158 -4.36 -1.39 -8.30
N GLY A 159 -3.92 -2.36 -9.10
CA GLY A 159 -4.34 -2.50 -10.48
C GLY A 159 -4.14 -3.92 -11.00
N PHE A 160 -4.73 -4.22 -12.14
CA PHE A 160 -4.68 -5.52 -12.78
C PHE A 160 -3.93 -5.43 -14.09
N VAL A 161 -2.98 -6.35 -14.29
CA VAL A 161 -2.44 -6.69 -15.60
C VAL A 161 -3.06 -8.03 -15.96
N ASP A 162 -3.99 -8.03 -16.92
CA ASP A 162 -4.90 -9.14 -17.16
C ASP A 162 -5.62 -9.60 -15.89
N SER A 163 -5.36 -10.83 -15.44
CA SER A 163 -5.94 -11.41 -14.21
C SER A 163 -5.06 -11.18 -12.96
N ILE A 164 -3.85 -10.65 -13.13
CA ILE A 164 -2.86 -10.55 -12.05
C ILE A 164 -3.01 -9.20 -11.34
N ARG A 165 -3.47 -9.25 -10.08
CA ARG A 165 -3.60 -8.07 -9.23
C ARG A 165 -2.28 -7.67 -8.59
N LEU A 166 -1.84 -6.46 -8.89
CA LEU A 166 -0.63 -5.81 -8.35
C LEU A 166 -1.02 -4.75 -7.34
N ILE A 167 -0.12 -4.49 -6.40
CA ILE A 167 -0.22 -3.37 -5.46
C ILE A 167 1.14 -2.72 -5.33
N ASP A 168 1.13 -1.42 -5.08
CA ASP A 168 2.33 -0.66 -4.75
C ASP A 168 1.92 0.59 -3.96
N ASN A 169 2.90 1.21 -3.31
CA ASN A 169 2.71 2.46 -2.60
C ASN A 169 3.98 3.31 -2.56
N LEU A 170 3.80 4.61 -2.33
CA LEU A 170 4.86 5.56 -2.06
C LEU A 170 4.44 6.51 -0.95
N THR A 171 5.32 6.73 0.03
CA THR A 171 5.17 7.77 1.05
C THR A 171 5.83 9.06 0.59
N VAL A 172 5.24 10.20 0.94
CA VAL A 172 5.80 11.53 0.71
C VAL A 172 5.60 12.39 1.96
N GLU A 173 6.62 13.17 2.30
CA GLU A 173 6.60 14.15 3.38
C GLU A 173 6.85 15.53 2.77
N LEU A 174 5.97 16.49 3.08
CA LEU A 174 5.92 17.85 2.52
C LEU A 174 6.66 18.88 3.38
#